data_AF-A0A1Q3ST92-F1
#
_entry.id   AF-A0A1Q3ST92-F1
#
_cell.length_a   1.000
_cell.length_b   1.000
_cell.length_c   1.000
_cell.angle_alpha   90.00
_cell.angle_beta   90.00
_cell.angle_gamma   90.00
#
_symmetry.space_group_name_H-M   'P 1'
#
loop_
_entity.id
_entity.type
_entity.pdbx_description
1 polymer ?
#
loop_
_entity_poly.entity_id
_entity_poly.type
_entity_poly.pdbx_seq_one_letter_code
_entity_poly.pdbx_strand_id
1 'polypeptide(L)'
;MIEEYFPKQVRYFLGIFAGSALFIGIIGAALRKDSAANIFLSGLEAAILAAFGGFIARSFIRFLLKLGNDSPNAALVIGWGFFLWPGLIDTVARLFGKQYATRPAILLWIAVSVGSFSGMMDGMWQTHNWVGPGVPAFVLDETWGLAGTTNGDLLHLVNFIGGDHAVGETRTDAHRYNKGFAVKSGFAFTQGAVMSSNDNDKTTALFAHENTHVWQNRLVGPLYTLSYIGWMLLLLLPGFIYGLATKQDAITPWSYFNNPWEAMGYDVGESHGASPRTAFGNLIWSDTAVYIAGGIYFALVLALAVYIVYRVWFKQSANRPMVAAGYY
;
A
#
# COMPACT_ATOMS: atom_id res chain seq x y z
N MET A 1 -25.04 -15.05 4.94
CA MET A 1 -23.97 -14.08 5.31
C MET A 1 -22.58 -14.70 5.16
N ILE A 2 -22.24 -15.79 5.87
CA ILE A 2 -20.92 -16.44 5.77
C ILE A 2 -20.62 -16.95 4.34
N GLU A 3 -21.51 -17.68 3.68
CA GLU A 3 -21.25 -18.19 2.32
C GLU A 3 -21.08 -17.09 1.26
N GLU A 4 -21.61 -15.91 1.53
CA GLU A 4 -21.51 -14.77 0.62
C GLU A 4 -20.12 -14.10 0.71
N TYR A 5 -19.59 -13.99 1.91
CA TYR A 5 -18.26 -13.44 2.14
C TYR A 5 -17.18 -14.51 1.93
N PHE A 6 -17.43 -15.72 2.40
CA PHE A 6 -16.49 -16.84 2.48
C PHE A 6 -17.14 -18.12 1.95
N PRO A 7 -17.33 -18.23 0.62
CA PRO A 7 -17.78 -19.47 0.02
C PRO A 7 -16.78 -20.59 0.33
N LYS A 8 -17.23 -21.84 0.21
CA LYS A 8 -16.45 -23.05 0.54
C LYS A 8 -15.01 -23.02 0.00
N GLN A 9 -14.82 -22.59 -1.25
CA GLN A 9 -13.49 -22.51 -1.90
C GLN A 9 -12.55 -21.53 -1.18
N VAL A 10 -13.07 -20.41 -0.69
CA VAL A 10 -12.27 -19.39 0.01
C VAL A 10 -11.90 -19.88 1.41
N ARG A 11 -12.80 -20.57 2.10
CA ARG A 11 -12.47 -21.20 3.40
C ARG A 11 -11.37 -22.25 3.26
N TYR A 12 -11.42 -23.05 2.19
CA TYR A 12 -10.35 -24.00 1.86
C TYR A 12 -9.05 -23.29 1.51
N PHE A 13 -9.11 -22.23 0.71
CA PHE A 13 -7.94 -21.42 0.40
C PHE A 13 -7.28 -20.90 1.69
N LEU A 14 -8.04 -20.25 2.57
CA LEU A 14 -7.52 -19.72 3.84
C LEU A 14 -6.91 -20.82 4.71
N GLY A 15 -7.57 -21.98 4.84
CA GLY A 15 -7.04 -23.10 5.63
C GLY A 15 -5.75 -23.69 5.06
N ILE A 16 -5.70 -23.90 3.75
CA ILE A 16 -4.50 -24.42 3.06
C ILE A 16 -3.36 -23.41 3.17
N PHE A 17 -3.64 -22.12 2.90
CA PHE A 17 -2.64 -21.07 2.93
C PHE A 17 -2.09 -20.85 4.35
N ALA A 18 -2.94 -20.87 5.38
CA ALA A 18 -2.50 -20.82 6.77
C ALA A 18 -1.62 -22.03 7.14
N GLY A 19 -1.97 -23.23 6.66
CA GLY A 19 -1.12 -24.41 6.80
C GLY A 19 0.25 -24.23 6.14
N SER A 20 0.30 -23.71 4.92
CA SER A 20 1.57 -23.38 4.24
C SER A 20 2.36 -22.30 4.98
N ALA A 21 1.69 -21.26 5.46
CA ALA A 21 2.27 -20.16 6.23
C ALA A 21 2.89 -20.65 7.54
N LEU A 22 2.32 -21.66 8.20
CA LEU A 22 2.93 -22.31 9.37
C LEU A 22 4.33 -22.86 9.04
N PHE A 23 4.45 -23.62 7.95
CA PHE A 23 5.72 -24.21 7.53
C PHE A 23 6.72 -23.14 7.08
N ILE A 24 6.26 -22.15 6.31
CA ILE A 24 7.10 -21.04 5.84
C ILE A 24 7.58 -20.18 7.01
N GLY A 25 6.72 -19.89 7.99
CA GLY A 25 7.09 -19.14 9.19
C GLY A 25 8.12 -19.87 10.05
N ILE A 26 8.04 -21.19 10.16
CA ILE A 26 9.06 -22.03 10.81
C ILE A 26 10.41 -21.88 10.09
N ILE A 27 10.42 -21.92 8.75
CA ILE A 27 11.64 -21.71 7.95
C ILE A 27 12.20 -20.30 8.18
N GLY A 28 11.35 -19.27 8.14
CA GLY A 28 11.75 -17.89 8.41
C GLY A 28 12.37 -17.70 9.79
N ALA A 29 11.80 -18.34 10.82
CA ALA A 29 12.34 -18.31 12.17
C ALA A 29 13.71 -19.01 12.28
N ALA A 30 13.89 -20.12 11.56
CA ALA A 30 15.18 -20.77 11.47
C ALA A 30 16.21 -19.86 10.76
N LEU A 31 15.83 -19.14 9.71
CA LEU A 31 16.70 -18.16 9.03
C LEU A 31 17.09 -17.00 9.95
N ARG A 32 16.18 -16.58 10.84
CA ARG A 32 16.50 -15.58 11.88
C ARG A 32 17.35 -16.10 13.03
N LYS A 33 17.57 -17.42 13.09
CA LYS A 33 18.26 -18.11 14.20
C LYS A 33 17.53 -17.94 15.53
N ASP A 34 16.20 -17.93 15.48
CA ASP A 34 15.35 -17.87 16.66
C ASP A 34 15.57 -19.11 17.54
N SER A 35 15.27 -19.00 18.84
CA SER A 35 15.31 -20.14 19.76
C SER A 35 14.30 -21.22 19.32
N ALA A 36 14.54 -22.48 19.65
CA ALA A 36 13.65 -23.59 19.27
C ALA A 36 12.19 -23.36 19.72
N ALA A 37 11.98 -22.75 20.88
CA ALA A 37 10.65 -22.38 21.38
C ALA A 37 9.99 -21.28 20.52
N ASN A 38 10.78 -20.33 20.03
CA ASN A 38 10.30 -19.22 19.21
C ASN A 38 10.05 -19.60 17.74
N ILE A 39 10.68 -20.68 17.25
CA ILE A 39 10.48 -21.17 15.88
C ILE A 39 9.02 -21.57 15.64
N PHE A 40 8.46 -22.39 16.54
CA PHE A 40 7.07 -22.82 16.41
C PHE A 40 6.09 -21.65 16.58
N LEU A 41 6.37 -20.75 17.53
CA LEU A 41 5.53 -19.57 17.76
C LEU A 41 5.51 -18.63 16.55
N SER A 42 6.65 -18.43 15.87
CA SER A 42 6.72 -17.65 14.64
C SER A 42 5.94 -18.29 13.50
N GLY A 43 6.02 -19.63 13.37
CA GLY A 43 5.18 -20.37 12.44
C GLY A 43 3.68 -20.18 12.73
N LEU A 44 3.29 -20.30 14.00
CA LEU A 44 1.90 -20.11 14.41
C LEU A 44 1.42 -18.69 14.15
N GLU A 45 2.26 -17.69 14.43
CA GLU A 45 1.98 -16.29 14.12
C GLU A 45 1.78 -16.08 12.62
N ALA A 46 2.65 -16.61 11.77
CA ALA A 46 2.49 -16.57 10.31
C ALA A 46 1.17 -17.21 9.85
N ALA A 47 0.81 -18.38 10.40
CA ALA A 47 -0.43 -19.06 10.06
C ALA A 47 -1.68 -18.27 10.46
N ILE A 48 -1.68 -17.70 11.67
CA ILE A 48 -2.79 -16.89 12.19
C ILE A 48 -2.93 -15.63 11.35
N LEU A 49 -1.86 -14.87 11.17
CA LEU A 49 -1.91 -13.61 10.43
C LEU A 49 -2.24 -13.83 8.96
N ALA A 50 -1.77 -14.91 8.32
CA ALA A 50 -2.18 -15.24 6.95
C ALA A 50 -3.70 -15.53 6.84
N ALA A 51 -4.27 -16.24 7.82
CA ALA A 51 -5.71 -16.49 7.83
C ALA A 51 -6.50 -15.20 8.09
N PHE A 52 -6.08 -14.41 9.07
CA PHE A 52 -6.78 -13.18 9.47
C PHE A 52 -6.62 -12.06 8.46
N GLY A 53 -5.45 -11.88 7.86
CA GLY A 53 -5.21 -10.84 6.85
C GLY A 53 -6.09 -11.07 5.62
N GLY A 54 -6.08 -12.29 5.08
CA GLY A 54 -6.97 -12.65 3.98
C GLY A 54 -8.45 -12.52 4.33
N PHE A 55 -8.84 -12.85 5.57
CA PHE A 55 -10.21 -12.66 6.06
C PHE A 55 -10.59 -11.17 6.12
N ILE A 56 -9.73 -10.32 6.70
CA ILE A 56 -9.97 -8.88 6.88
C ILE A 56 -10.02 -8.18 5.53
N ALA A 57 -9.01 -8.35 4.68
CA ALA A 57 -8.92 -7.72 3.37
C ALA A 57 -10.12 -8.09 2.49
N ARG A 58 -10.47 -9.38 2.43
CA ARG A 58 -11.65 -9.82 1.68
C ARG A 58 -12.95 -9.25 2.23
N SER A 59 -13.11 -9.23 3.54
CA SER A 59 -14.33 -8.69 4.19
C SER A 59 -14.50 -7.20 3.90
N PHE A 60 -13.42 -6.46 3.99
CA PHE A 60 -13.38 -5.03 3.69
C PHE A 60 -13.75 -4.74 2.24
N ILE A 61 -13.14 -5.45 1.28
CA ILE A 61 -13.45 -5.27 -0.14
C ILE A 61 -14.88 -5.72 -0.48
N ARG A 62 -15.39 -6.81 0.13
CA ARG A 62 -16.80 -7.21 -0.05
C ARG A 62 -17.74 -6.15 0.48
N PHE A 63 -17.44 -5.55 1.62
CA PHE A 63 -18.22 -4.46 2.19
C PHE A 63 -18.27 -3.26 1.23
N LEU A 64 -17.14 -2.81 0.70
CA LEU A 64 -17.10 -1.69 -0.25
C LEU A 64 -17.85 -2.00 -1.56
N LEU A 65 -17.70 -3.21 -2.09
CA LEU A 65 -18.42 -3.68 -3.28
C LEU A 65 -19.93 -3.68 -3.05
N LYS A 66 -20.40 -4.14 -1.88
CA LYS A 66 -21.81 -4.08 -1.50
C LYS A 66 -22.35 -2.67 -1.42
N LEU A 67 -21.62 -1.75 -0.80
CA LEU A 67 -22.00 -0.34 -0.77
C LEU A 67 -22.15 0.22 -2.19
N GLY A 68 -21.32 -0.26 -3.12
CA GLY A 68 -21.35 0.10 -4.55
C GLY A 68 -22.32 -0.74 -5.39
N ASN A 69 -23.15 -1.54 -4.74
CA ASN A 69 -24.12 -2.48 -5.34
C ASN A 69 -23.51 -3.38 -6.41
N ASP A 70 -22.29 -3.85 -6.17
CA ASP A 70 -21.50 -4.69 -7.09
C ASP A 70 -21.37 -4.08 -8.49
N SER A 71 -21.51 -2.76 -8.62
CA SER A 71 -21.51 -2.11 -9.92
C SER A 71 -20.12 -2.13 -10.56
N PRO A 72 -20.05 -2.24 -11.90
CA PRO A 72 -18.79 -2.19 -12.62
C PRO A 72 -17.93 -0.97 -12.27
N ASN A 73 -18.56 0.20 -12.07
CA ASN A 73 -17.87 1.45 -11.75
C ASN A 73 -17.34 1.46 -10.32
N ALA A 74 -18.12 0.98 -9.34
CA ALA A 74 -17.65 0.85 -7.97
C ALA A 74 -16.45 -0.08 -7.89
N ALA A 75 -16.52 -1.20 -8.60
CA ALA A 75 -15.43 -2.16 -8.66
C ALA A 75 -14.16 -1.56 -9.32
N LEU A 76 -14.30 -0.74 -10.37
CA LEU A 76 -13.15 0.00 -10.95
C LEU A 76 -12.51 0.96 -9.93
N VAL A 77 -13.33 1.75 -9.22
CA VAL A 77 -12.84 2.70 -8.20
C VAL A 77 -12.16 1.97 -7.06
N ILE A 78 -12.69 0.83 -6.61
CA ILE A 78 -12.05 -0.04 -5.60
C ILE A 78 -10.72 -0.58 -6.14
N GLY A 79 -10.67 -1.00 -7.41
CA GLY A 79 -9.46 -1.47 -8.06
C GLY A 79 -8.35 -0.43 -8.10
N TRP A 80 -8.68 0.84 -8.34
CA TRP A 80 -7.74 1.96 -8.24
C TRP A 80 -7.35 2.27 -6.80
N GLY A 81 -8.34 2.37 -5.92
CA GLY A 81 -8.14 2.79 -4.54
C GLY A 81 -7.29 1.80 -3.76
N PHE A 82 -7.60 0.50 -3.82
CA PHE A 82 -7.07 -0.48 -2.86
C PHE A 82 -6.12 -1.51 -3.45
N PHE A 83 -5.90 -1.48 -4.77
CA PHE A 83 -4.97 -2.41 -5.44
C PHE A 83 -4.09 -1.76 -6.50
N LEU A 84 -4.41 -0.53 -6.92
CA LEU A 84 -3.76 0.24 -7.99
C LEU A 84 -3.77 -0.44 -9.37
N TRP A 85 -3.03 -1.54 -9.54
CA TRP A 85 -2.81 -2.24 -10.80
C TRP A 85 -4.08 -2.77 -11.47
N PRO A 86 -5.03 -3.42 -10.76
CA PRO A 86 -6.31 -3.80 -11.35
C PRO A 86 -7.06 -2.59 -11.94
N GLY A 87 -7.06 -1.46 -11.21
CA GLY A 87 -7.67 -0.21 -11.67
C GLY A 87 -7.02 0.32 -12.95
N LEU A 88 -5.69 0.35 -12.99
CA LEU A 88 -4.92 0.78 -14.16
C LEU A 88 -5.19 -0.11 -15.37
N ILE A 89 -5.09 -1.44 -15.21
CA ILE A 89 -5.32 -2.42 -16.28
C ILE A 89 -6.72 -2.24 -16.89
N ASP A 90 -7.74 -2.14 -16.05
CA ASP A 90 -9.11 -2.03 -16.54
C ASP A 90 -9.47 -0.63 -17.04
N THR A 91 -8.71 0.41 -16.67
CA THR A 91 -8.87 1.75 -17.29
C THR A 91 -8.50 1.68 -18.77
N VAL A 92 -7.41 0.99 -19.11
CA VAL A 92 -7.02 0.75 -20.51
C VAL A 92 -8.02 -0.19 -21.19
N ALA A 93 -8.40 -1.31 -20.54
CA ALA A 93 -9.33 -2.27 -21.12
C ALA A 93 -10.72 -1.66 -21.42
N ARG A 94 -11.17 -0.70 -20.60
CA ARG A 94 -12.44 -0.01 -20.80
C ARG A 94 -12.47 0.88 -22.02
N LEU A 95 -11.33 1.38 -22.50
CA LEU A 95 -11.24 2.08 -23.79
C LEU A 95 -11.68 1.18 -24.96
N PHE A 96 -11.63 -0.14 -24.77
CA PHE A 96 -12.06 -1.16 -25.71
C PHE A 96 -13.36 -1.86 -25.29
N GLY A 97 -14.10 -1.30 -24.33
CA GLY A 97 -15.37 -1.86 -23.83
C GLY A 97 -15.22 -3.16 -23.04
N LYS A 98 -14.05 -3.40 -22.42
CA LYS A 98 -13.76 -4.63 -21.65
C LYS A 98 -13.52 -4.30 -20.17
N GLN A 99 -13.70 -5.30 -19.30
CA GLN A 99 -13.38 -5.24 -17.87
C GLN A 99 -12.96 -6.63 -17.37
N TYR A 100 -11.72 -6.74 -16.91
CA TYR A 100 -11.08 -8.02 -16.57
C TYR A 100 -10.75 -8.13 -15.09
N ALA A 101 -9.92 -7.22 -14.59
CA ALA A 101 -9.28 -7.31 -13.27
C ALA A 101 -10.15 -6.76 -12.14
N THR A 102 -10.99 -5.78 -12.43
CA THR A 102 -11.88 -5.09 -11.48
C THR A 102 -13.29 -5.67 -11.48
N ARG A 103 -13.45 -6.94 -11.83
CA ARG A 103 -14.73 -7.65 -11.63
C ARG A 103 -14.86 -7.99 -10.14
N PRO A 104 -16.06 -7.87 -9.51
CA PRO A 104 -16.24 -8.11 -8.08
C PRO A 104 -15.63 -9.42 -7.58
N ALA A 105 -15.89 -10.53 -8.28
CA ALA A 105 -15.34 -11.84 -7.90
C ALA A 105 -13.80 -11.87 -7.96
N ILE A 106 -13.19 -11.20 -8.93
CA ILE A 106 -11.73 -11.14 -9.10
C ILE A 106 -11.11 -10.29 -8.00
N LEU A 107 -11.66 -9.10 -7.72
CA LEU A 107 -11.19 -8.23 -6.64
C LEU A 107 -11.25 -8.93 -5.28
N LEU A 108 -12.28 -9.73 -5.02
CA LEU A 108 -12.38 -10.50 -3.78
C LEU A 108 -11.33 -11.61 -3.67
N TRP A 109 -10.92 -12.21 -4.80
CA TRP A 109 -9.80 -13.16 -4.84
C TRP A 109 -8.46 -12.45 -4.67
N ILE A 110 -8.25 -11.31 -5.31
CA ILE A 110 -7.05 -10.48 -5.10
C ILE A 110 -6.96 -10.09 -3.62
N ALA A 111 -8.05 -9.60 -3.02
CA ALA A 111 -8.09 -9.19 -1.62
C ALA A 111 -7.65 -10.30 -0.66
N VAL A 112 -8.21 -11.51 -0.80
CA VAL A 112 -7.86 -12.62 0.08
C VAL A 112 -6.42 -13.09 -0.15
N SER A 113 -5.92 -13.03 -1.39
CA SER A 113 -4.55 -13.43 -1.70
C SER A 113 -3.52 -12.44 -1.19
N VAL A 114 -3.74 -11.14 -1.41
CA VAL A 114 -2.90 -10.05 -0.87
C VAL A 114 -2.87 -10.18 0.65
N GLY A 115 -4.03 -10.13 1.30
CA GLY A 115 -4.06 -10.13 2.76
C GLY A 115 -3.53 -11.40 3.42
N SER A 116 -3.69 -12.56 2.76
CA SER A 116 -3.07 -13.79 3.27
C SER A 116 -1.56 -13.81 3.10
N PHE A 117 -1.05 -13.26 2.00
CA PHE A 117 0.38 -13.21 1.74
C PHE A 117 1.07 -12.18 2.64
N SER A 118 0.55 -10.95 2.76
CA SER A 118 1.04 -9.93 3.70
C SER A 118 1.02 -10.44 5.14
N GLY A 119 -0.11 -11.02 5.59
CA GLY A 119 -0.21 -11.59 6.94
C GLY A 119 0.79 -12.73 7.18
N MET A 120 1.03 -13.60 6.18
CA MET A 120 2.08 -14.61 6.27
C MET A 120 3.46 -13.96 6.43
N MET A 121 3.77 -12.93 5.64
CA MET A 121 5.05 -12.22 5.73
C MET A 121 5.22 -11.54 7.08
N ASP A 122 4.19 -10.86 7.57
CA ASP A 122 4.16 -10.20 8.88
C ASP A 122 4.47 -11.17 10.02
N GLY A 123 3.84 -12.35 9.99
CA GLY A 123 4.04 -13.33 11.06
C GLY A 123 5.34 -14.10 10.88
N MET A 124 5.74 -14.35 9.63
CA MET A 124 7.04 -14.92 9.32
C MET A 124 8.13 -14.05 9.92
N TRP A 125 8.13 -12.73 9.71
CA TRP A 125 9.16 -11.80 10.19
C TRP A 125 8.87 -11.15 11.55
N GLN A 126 7.72 -11.46 12.16
CA GLN A 126 7.30 -10.91 13.45
C GLN A 126 7.25 -9.36 13.45
N THR A 127 6.69 -8.79 12.39
CA THR A 127 6.77 -7.36 12.09
C THR A 127 5.99 -6.50 13.08
N HIS A 128 4.76 -6.89 13.44
CA HIS A 128 3.85 -6.04 14.23
C HIS A 128 4.20 -6.00 15.72
N ASN A 129 4.24 -4.80 16.29
CA ASN A 129 4.42 -4.56 17.72
C ASN A 129 3.09 -4.71 18.48
N TRP A 130 2.77 -5.95 18.88
CA TRP A 130 1.50 -6.27 19.55
C TRP A 130 1.23 -5.55 20.87
N VAL A 131 2.27 -5.06 21.56
CA VAL A 131 2.12 -4.28 22.81
C VAL A 131 1.90 -2.79 22.54
N GLY A 132 2.28 -2.34 21.33
CA GLY A 132 2.09 -0.99 20.85
C GLY A 132 1.04 -0.93 19.74
N PRO A 133 1.33 -0.27 18.61
CA PRO A 133 0.33 -0.02 17.58
C PRO A 133 0.19 -1.18 16.58
N GLY A 134 0.72 -2.37 16.85
CA GLY A 134 0.72 -3.51 15.91
C GLY A 134 -0.67 -4.01 15.52
N VAL A 135 -1.64 -3.99 16.45
CA VAL A 135 -3.03 -4.36 16.10
C VAL A 135 -3.64 -3.38 15.11
N PRO A 136 -3.68 -2.04 15.37
CA PRO A 136 -4.20 -1.11 14.37
C PRO A 136 -3.34 -1.06 13.10
N ALA A 137 -2.01 -1.24 13.20
CA ALA A 137 -1.13 -1.32 12.03
C ALA A 137 -1.55 -2.46 11.09
N PHE A 138 -1.66 -3.69 11.62
CA PHE A 138 -2.12 -4.85 10.86
C PHE A 138 -3.50 -4.64 10.25
N VAL A 139 -4.48 -4.18 11.04
CA VAL A 139 -5.84 -3.95 10.51
C VAL A 139 -5.85 -2.91 9.40
N LEU A 140 -5.06 -1.84 9.52
CA LEU A 140 -4.97 -0.80 8.50
C LEU A 140 -4.27 -1.30 7.23
N ASP A 141 -3.19 -2.08 7.36
CA ASP A 141 -2.51 -2.71 6.21
C ASP A 141 -3.47 -3.62 5.43
N GLU A 142 -4.36 -4.32 6.14
CA GLU A 142 -5.34 -5.23 5.56
C GLU A 142 -6.66 -4.55 5.12
N THR A 143 -6.80 -3.24 5.30
CA THR A 143 -8.02 -2.51 4.94
C THR A 143 -7.72 -1.22 4.21
N TRP A 144 -7.55 -0.13 4.94
CA TRP A 144 -7.42 1.22 4.41
C TRP A 144 -6.13 1.41 3.62
N GLY A 145 -5.03 0.83 4.10
CA GLY A 145 -3.70 0.83 3.49
C GLY A 145 -3.46 -0.26 2.44
N LEU A 146 -4.49 -1.00 2.02
CA LEU A 146 -4.36 -2.20 1.17
C LEU A 146 -3.68 -1.94 -0.18
N ALA A 147 -3.73 -0.70 -0.70
CA ALA A 147 -3.01 -0.33 -1.92
C ALA A 147 -1.49 -0.41 -1.73
N GLY A 148 -1.00 0.16 -0.61
CA GLY A 148 0.39 0.04 -0.22
C GLY A 148 0.77 -1.40 0.06
N THR A 149 -0.08 -2.17 0.76
CA THR A 149 0.13 -3.60 1.04
C THR A 149 0.26 -4.41 -0.25
N THR A 150 -0.62 -4.18 -1.23
CA THR A 150 -0.54 -4.83 -2.55
C THR A 150 0.81 -4.56 -3.23
N ASN A 151 1.30 -3.32 -3.17
CA ASN A 151 2.62 -2.98 -3.73
C ASN A 151 3.77 -3.52 -2.87
N GLY A 152 3.60 -3.58 -1.56
CA GLY A 152 4.53 -4.18 -0.61
C GLY A 152 4.70 -5.67 -0.85
N ASP A 153 3.63 -6.39 -1.16
CA ASP A 153 3.66 -7.80 -1.54
C ASP A 153 4.45 -8.01 -2.83
N LEU A 154 4.22 -7.17 -3.85
CA LEU A 154 5.04 -7.19 -5.06
C LEU A 154 6.51 -6.92 -4.75
N LEU A 155 6.78 -5.98 -3.83
CA LEU A 155 8.13 -5.65 -3.41
C LEU A 155 8.80 -6.81 -2.65
N HIS A 156 8.07 -7.54 -1.80
CA HIS A 156 8.54 -8.80 -1.20
C HIS A 156 8.92 -9.81 -2.28
N LEU A 157 8.06 -10.03 -3.29
CA LEU A 157 8.32 -10.97 -4.38
C LEU A 157 9.57 -10.60 -5.18
N VAL A 158 9.77 -9.32 -5.49
CA VAL A 158 10.98 -8.84 -6.16
C VAL A 158 12.20 -9.07 -5.27
N ASN A 159 12.10 -8.77 -3.98
CA ASN A 159 13.21 -8.93 -3.04
C ASN A 159 13.51 -10.39 -2.68
N PHE A 160 12.63 -11.35 -2.93
CA PHE A 160 12.99 -12.77 -2.77
C PHE A 160 14.05 -13.24 -3.76
N ILE A 161 14.19 -12.58 -4.91
CA ILE A 161 15.14 -12.99 -5.95
C ILE A 161 16.58 -12.54 -5.62
N GLY A 162 16.75 -11.46 -4.86
CA GLY A 162 18.08 -10.91 -4.58
C GLY A 162 18.17 -9.85 -3.48
N GLY A 163 17.12 -9.70 -2.68
CA GLY A 163 17.11 -8.83 -1.51
C GLY A 163 17.62 -9.53 -0.26
N ASP A 164 17.93 -8.72 0.76
CA ASP A 164 18.43 -9.18 2.05
C ASP A 164 17.53 -8.64 3.17
N HIS A 165 16.64 -9.47 3.70
CA HIS A 165 15.75 -9.03 4.78
C HIS A 165 16.54 -8.85 6.07
N ALA A 166 16.30 -7.75 6.79
CA ALA A 166 16.90 -7.49 8.07
C ALA A 166 16.52 -8.59 9.07
N VAL A 167 17.52 -9.27 9.61
CA VAL A 167 17.35 -10.33 10.61
C VAL A 167 17.52 -9.76 12.01
N GLY A 168 16.64 -10.16 12.94
CA GLY A 168 16.68 -9.71 14.33
C GLY A 168 15.96 -8.39 14.59
N GLU A 169 15.46 -7.72 13.54
CA GLU A 169 14.54 -6.60 13.65
C GLU A 169 13.10 -7.11 13.61
N THR A 170 12.52 -7.25 14.81
CA THR A 170 11.11 -7.62 14.99
C THR A 170 10.38 -6.50 15.70
N ARG A 171 9.05 -6.48 15.59
CA ARG A 171 8.17 -5.54 16.32
C ARG A 171 8.44 -4.07 15.98
N THR A 172 8.77 -3.79 14.72
CA THR A 172 9.02 -2.46 14.16
C THR A 172 7.81 -1.90 13.40
N ASP A 173 6.75 -2.70 13.22
CA ASP A 173 5.59 -2.40 12.37
C ASP A 173 5.97 -2.12 10.90
N ALA A 174 7.16 -2.55 10.46
CA ALA A 174 7.58 -2.47 9.06
C ALA A 174 8.62 -3.57 8.73
N HIS A 175 8.53 -4.10 7.51
CA HIS A 175 9.54 -4.98 6.92
C HIS A 175 10.69 -4.14 6.38
N ARG A 176 11.92 -4.59 6.62
CA ARG A 176 13.11 -3.90 6.12
C ARG A 176 13.99 -4.88 5.38
N TYR A 177 14.34 -4.54 4.15
CA TYR A 177 15.40 -5.19 3.41
C TYR A 177 16.63 -4.28 3.38
N ASN A 178 17.77 -4.76 3.89
CA ASN A 178 19.06 -4.08 3.83
C ASN A 178 19.44 -3.76 2.37
N LYS A 179 19.18 -4.72 1.47
CA LYS A 179 19.42 -4.62 0.03
C LYS A 179 18.22 -5.15 -0.71
N GLY A 180 17.94 -4.61 -1.89
CA GLY A 180 16.87 -5.11 -2.73
C GLY A 180 16.56 -4.18 -3.88
N PHE A 181 15.28 -4.10 -4.23
CA PHE A 181 14.82 -3.16 -5.25
C PHE A 181 15.02 -1.72 -4.80
N ALA A 182 15.57 -0.90 -5.69
CA ALA A 182 15.60 0.55 -5.56
C ALA A 182 15.38 1.14 -6.95
N VAL A 183 14.57 2.19 -7.04
CA VAL A 183 14.36 2.92 -8.32
C VAL A 183 15.65 3.63 -8.74
N LYS A 184 16.46 4.06 -7.78
CA LYS A 184 17.76 4.68 -7.98
C LYS A 184 18.75 4.12 -6.95
N SER A 185 19.97 3.82 -7.40
CA SER A 185 21.03 3.36 -6.50
C SER A 185 21.23 4.35 -5.35
N GLY A 186 21.29 3.85 -4.12
CA GLY A 186 21.46 4.65 -2.90
C GLY A 186 20.16 5.24 -2.33
N PHE A 187 18.99 4.92 -2.89
CA PHE A 187 17.69 5.31 -2.35
C PHE A 187 16.98 4.08 -1.78
N ALA A 188 16.35 4.26 -0.62
CA ALA A 188 15.36 3.30 -0.16
C ALA A 188 14.09 3.42 -1.02
N PHE A 189 13.32 2.34 -1.05
CA PHE A 189 12.02 2.33 -1.72
C PHE A 189 10.99 1.64 -0.83
N THR A 190 9.98 2.40 -0.41
CA THR A 190 8.95 1.92 0.52
C THR A 190 7.60 1.83 -0.15
N GLN A 191 6.93 0.69 0.04
CA GLN A 191 5.57 0.43 -0.40
C GLN A 191 4.80 -0.30 0.70
N GLY A 192 3.70 0.31 1.16
CA GLY A 192 2.97 -0.21 2.33
C GLY A 192 3.88 -0.26 3.54
N ALA A 193 3.94 -1.42 4.21
CA ALA A 193 4.84 -1.67 5.33
C ALA A 193 6.23 -2.19 4.91
N VAL A 194 6.57 -2.22 3.62
CA VAL A 194 7.80 -2.85 3.11
C VAL A 194 8.80 -1.81 2.64
N MET A 195 9.96 -1.75 3.30
CA MET A 195 11.09 -0.90 2.95
C MET A 195 12.17 -1.74 2.25
N SER A 196 12.61 -1.32 1.07
CA SER A 196 13.68 -1.99 0.32
C SER A 196 14.90 -1.10 0.14
N SER A 197 16.09 -1.72 0.09
CA SER A 197 17.39 -1.04 0.01
C SER A 197 17.60 0.01 1.11
N ASN A 198 17.12 -0.31 2.31
CA ASN A 198 17.35 0.50 3.51
C ASN A 198 18.36 -0.25 4.38
N ASP A 199 19.64 -0.05 4.12
CA ASP A 199 20.77 -0.68 4.83
C ASP A 199 21.07 -0.04 6.19
N ASN A 200 20.31 0.99 6.56
CA ASN A 200 20.43 1.68 7.83
C ASN A 200 19.55 1.00 8.88
N ASP A 201 20.01 0.98 10.14
CA ASP A 201 19.27 0.36 11.22
C ASP A 201 18.00 1.17 11.61
N LYS A 202 17.15 0.55 12.44
CA LYS A 202 15.89 1.13 12.90
C LYS A 202 15.98 2.44 13.70
N THR A 203 17.19 2.88 14.08
CA THR A 203 17.43 4.13 14.84
C THR A 203 17.88 5.29 13.96
N THR A 204 18.04 5.04 12.66
CA THR A 204 18.56 6.04 11.72
C THR A 204 17.51 7.00 11.17
N ALA A 205 18.00 8.14 10.67
CA ALA A 205 17.22 9.13 9.94
C ALA A 205 16.42 8.52 8.77
N LEU A 206 17.06 7.63 8.00
CA LEU A 206 16.43 7.00 6.85
C LEU A 206 15.31 6.06 7.28
N PHE A 207 15.50 5.26 8.34
CA PHE A 207 14.40 4.43 8.85
C PHE A 207 13.22 5.28 9.32
N ALA A 208 13.47 6.37 10.05
CA ALA A 208 12.40 7.27 10.50
C ALA A 208 11.65 7.94 9.33
N HIS A 209 12.37 8.35 8.29
CA HIS A 209 11.81 8.84 7.01
C HIS A 209 10.89 7.79 6.38
N GLU A 210 11.41 6.59 6.11
CA GLU A 210 10.64 5.53 5.46
C GLU A 210 9.45 5.06 6.32
N ASN A 211 9.62 5.02 7.64
CA ASN A 211 8.53 4.65 8.55
C ASN A 211 7.41 5.69 8.56
N THR A 212 7.72 6.96 8.27
CA THR A 212 6.72 7.99 8.05
C THR A 212 5.84 7.64 6.85
N HIS A 213 6.42 7.14 5.75
CA HIS A 213 5.66 6.67 4.58
C HIS A 213 4.78 5.45 4.87
N VAL A 214 5.25 4.53 5.72
CA VAL A 214 4.44 3.39 6.19
C VAL A 214 3.18 3.90 6.90
N TRP A 215 3.34 4.85 7.83
CA TRP A 215 2.21 5.42 8.56
C TRP A 215 1.32 6.32 7.70
N GLN A 216 1.88 7.08 6.76
CA GLN A 216 1.10 7.83 5.77
C GLN A 216 0.20 6.88 4.96
N ASN A 217 0.72 5.74 4.51
CA ASN A 217 -0.08 4.70 3.85
C ASN A 217 -1.21 4.18 4.76
N ARG A 218 -0.91 3.83 6.00
CA ARG A 218 -1.90 3.30 6.95
C ARG A 218 -3.01 4.28 7.28
N LEU A 219 -2.68 5.55 7.48
CA LEU A 219 -3.63 6.57 7.96
C LEU A 219 -4.44 7.20 6.82
N VAL A 220 -3.82 7.39 5.65
CA VAL A 220 -4.43 8.11 4.53
C VAL A 220 -4.89 7.14 3.43
N GLY A 221 -4.41 5.91 3.46
CA GLY A 221 -4.91 4.79 2.67
C GLY A 221 -4.80 5.03 1.16
N PRO A 222 -5.88 4.82 0.38
CA PRO A 222 -5.85 5.00 -1.08
C PRO A 222 -5.42 6.41 -1.50
N LEU A 223 -5.75 7.42 -0.69
CA LEU A 223 -5.41 8.80 -1.01
C LEU A 223 -3.92 9.06 -0.93
N TYR A 224 -3.16 8.35 -0.08
CA TYR A 224 -1.72 8.49 0.00
C TYR A 224 -1.07 8.09 -1.32
N THR A 225 -1.22 6.82 -1.73
CA THR A 225 -0.61 6.28 -2.95
C THR A 225 -1.03 7.07 -4.19
N LEU A 226 -2.33 7.38 -4.33
CA LEU A 226 -2.84 8.07 -5.51
C LEU A 226 -2.41 9.55 -5.56
N SER A 227 -2.39 10.26 -4.43
CA SER A 227 -1.96 11.66 -4.41
C SER A 227 -0.45 11.79 -4.50
N TYR A 228 0.31 10.83 -3.99
CA TYR A 228 1.75 10.77 -4.20
C TYR A 228 2.07 10.65 -5.69
N ILE A 229 1.51 9.65 -6.37
CA ILE A 229 1.69 9.45 -7.82
C ILE A 229 1.13 10.65 -8.60
N GLY A 230 -0.04 11.16 -8.20
CA GLY A 230 -0.69 12.30 -8.82
C GLY A 230 0.18 13.56 -8.78
N TRP A 231 0.87 13.83 -7.66
CA TRP A 231 1.82 14.93 -7.54
C TRP A 231 2.99 14.75 -8.49
N MET A 232 3.60 13.56 -8.50
CA MET A 232 4.72 13.25 -9.39
C MET A 232 4.35 13.49 -10.85
N LEU A 233 3.18 13.00 -11.28
CA LEU A 233 2.68 13.18 -12.65
C LEU A 233 2.36 14.64 -12.97
N LEU A 234 1.77 15.37 -12.02
CA LEU A 234 1.41 16.77 -12.18
C LEU A 234 2.65 17.66 -12.40
N LEU A 235 3.73 17.40 -11.66
CA LEU A 235 4.94 18.21 -11.72
C LEU A 235 6.03 17.66 -12.65
N LEU A 236 5.84 16.47 -13.23
CA LEU A 236 6.73 15.91 -14.24
C LEU A 236 6.93 16.87 -15.43
N LEU A 237 5.83 17.33 -16.03
CA LEU A 237 5.90 18.18 -17.23
C LEU A 237 6.43 19.60 -16.93
N PRO A 238 5.96 20.32 -15.88
CA PRO A 238 6.58 21.58 -15.48
C PRO A 238 8.07 21.46 -15.17
N GLY A 239 8.48 20.43 -14.44
CA GLY A 239 9.90 20.16 -14.14
C GLY A 239 10.72 19.89 -15.40
N PHE A 240 10.18 19.14 -16.36
CA PHE A 240 10.81 18.91 -17.66
C PHE A 240 10.98 20.21 -18.46
N ILE A 241 9.93 21.03 -18.57
CA ILE A 241 9.97 22.31 -19.30
C ILE A 241 10.99 23.26 -18.66
N TYR A 242 10.99 23.37 -17.32
CA TYR A 242 11.96 24.19 -16.59
C TYR A 242 13.39 23.68 -16.79
N GLY A 243 13.58 22.36 -16.72
CA GLY A 243 14.88 21.73 -16.92
C GLY A 243 15.44 21.97 -18.33
N LEU A 244 14.58 21.93 -19.35
CA LEU A 244 14.98 22.31 -20.72
C LEU A 244 15.38 23.78 -20.84
N ALA A 245 14.64 24.69 -20.19
CA ALA A 245 14.89 26.13 -20.24
C ALA A 245 16.17 26.54 -19.49
N THR A 246 16.49 25.85 -18.38
CA THR A 246 17.58 26.23 -17.48
C THR A 246 18.80 25.31 -17.56
N LYS A 247 18.70 24.18 -18.28
CA LYS A 247 19.69 23.09 -18.35
C LYS A 247 20.01 22.47 -16.98
N GLN A 248 19.04 22.49 -16.06
CA GLN A 248 19.13 21.84 -14.74
C GLN A 248 18.26 20.57 -14.70
N ASP A 249 18.61 19.59 -13.88
CA ASP A 249 17.72 18.45 -13.59
C ASP A 249 16.64 18.89 -12.59
N ALA A 250 15.57 19.48 -13.11
CA ALA A 250 14.45 19.99 -12.31
C ALA A 250 13.30 19.00 -12.14
N ILE A 251 13.33 17.85 -12.83
CA ILE A 251 12.28 16.84 -12.70
C ILE A 251 12.30 16.27 -11.28
N THR A 252 13.43 15.70 -10.86
CA THR A 252 13.53 15.04 -9.55
C THR A 252 13.20 16.00 -8.39
N PRO A 253 13.77 17.23 -8.33
CA PRO A 253 13.43 18.20 -7.29
C PRO A 253 11.94 18.53 -7.22
N TRP A 254 11.29 18.77 -8.36
CA TRP A 254 9.90 19.23 -8.36
C TRP A 254 8.90 18.08 -8.16
N SER A 255 9.09 16.96 -8.87
CA SER A 255 8.14 15.85 -8.81
C SER A 255 8.30 14.97 -7.57
N TYR A 256 9.50 14.89 -7.00
CA TYR A 256 9.82 14.02 -5.87
C TYR A 256 10.17 14.80 -4.60
N PHE A 257 11.26 15.58 -4.57
CA PHE A 257 11.69 16.23 -3.32
C PHE A 257 10.73 17.32 -2.79
N ASN A 258 10.00 18.00 -3.67
CA ASN A 258 8.97 18.96 -3.31
C ASN A 258 7.58 18.32 -3.14
N ASN A 259 7.46 16.99 -3.26
CA ASN A 259 6.23 16.28 -2.94
C ASN A 259 5.95 16.45 -1.43
N PRO A 260 4.77 16.94 -1.02
CA PRO A 260 4.48 17.17 0.38
C PRO A 260 4.61 15.91 1.25
N TRP A 261 4.37 14.72 0.69
CA TRP A 261 4.56 13.47 1.41
C TRP A 261 6.03 13.19 1.71
N GLU A 262 6.92 13.40 0.73
CA GLU A 262 8.37 13.29 0.89
C GLU A 262 8.92 14.36 1.82
N ALA A 263 8.45 15.61 1.69
CA ALA A 263 8.85 16.69 2.58
C ALA A 263 8.53 16.37 4.05
N MET A 264 7.36 15.81 4.35
CA MET A 264 7.04 15.34 5.70
C MET A 264 7.98 14.22 6.18
N GLY A 265 8.35 13.30 5.30
CA GLY A 265 9.35 12.26 5.61
C GLY A 265 10.70 12.90 5.95
N TYR A 266 11.13 13.87 5.13
CA TYR A 266 12.37 14.59 5.34
C TYR A 266 12.36 15.40 6.61
N ASP A 267 11.28 16.08 6.98
CA ASP A 267 11.21 16.81 8.26
C ASP A 267 11.47 15.89 9.46
N VAL A 268 10.98 14.64 9.40
CA VAL A 268 11.24 13.63 10.43
C VAL A 268 12.67 13.09 10.34
N GLY A 269 13.15 12.75 9.14
CA GLY A 269 14.54 12.29 8.93
C GLY A 269 15.58 13.35 9.28
N GLU A 270 15.31 14.61 9.00
CA GLU A 270 16.14 15.79 9.27
C GLU A 270 16.32 16.04 10.76
N SER A 271 15.32 15.73 11.58
CA SER A 271 15.49 15.75 13.04
C SER A 271 16.62 14.83 13.53
N HIS A 272 17.09 13.91 12.67
CA HIS A 272 18.23 13.03 12.88
C HIS A 272 19.47 13.39 12.03
N GLY A 273 19.49 14.57 11.39
CA GLY A 273 20.69 15.20 10.84
C GLY A 273 21.01 14.97 9.35
N ALA A 274 20.07 14.47 8.54
CA ALA A 274 20.30 14.25 7.10
C ALA A 274 19.11 14.69 6.22
N SER A 275 19.37 15.56 5.23
CA SER A 275 18.40 15.90 4.18
C SER A 275 19.02 15.89 2.78
N PRO A 276 18.54 15.03 1.86
CA PRO A 276 18.94 15.11 0.47
C PRO A 276 18.37 16.35 -0.24
N ARG A 277 17.36 17.04 0.33
CA ARG A 277 16.78 18.25 -0.28
C ARG A 277 17.84 19.34 -0.44
N THR A 278 18.73 19.50 0.54
CA THR A 278 19.77 20.55 0.52
C THR A 278 20.69 20.51 -0.72
N ALA A 279 20.84 19.34 -1.37
CA ALA A 279 21.71 19.16 -2.53
C ALA A 279 21.18 19.81 -3.83
N PHE A 280 19.90 20.23 -3.87
CA PHE A 280 19.25 20.72 -5.09
C PHE A 280 19.06 22.25 -5.13
N GLY A 281 19.60 22.97 -4.15
CA GLY A 281 19.70 24.43 -4.16
C GLY A 281 18.36 25.14 -4.43
N ASN A 282 18.34 26.00 -5.44
CA ASN A 282 17.19 26.83 -5.80
C ASN A 282 16.00 26.06 -6.42
N LEU A 283 16.15 24.77 -6.71
CA LEU A 283 15.05 23.93 -7.23
C LEU A 283 14.14 23.40 -6.12
N ILE A 284 14.60 23.45 -4.86
CA ILE A 284 13.82 23.08 -3.70
C ILE A 284 13.00 24.26 -3.23
N TRP A 285 11.72 24.00 -3.01
CA TRP A 285 10.82 24.97 -2.43
C TRP A 285 11.03 24.99 -0.91
N SER A 286 10.85 26.17 -0.30
CA SER A 286 10.80 26.25 1.16
C SER A 286 9.67 25.38 1.71
N ASP A 287 9.81 24.87 2.93
CA ASP A 287 8.80 23.99 3.52
C ASP A 287 7.44 24.66 3.60
N THR A 288 7.41 25.96 3.92
CA THR A 288 6.19 26.76 3.87
C THR A 288 5.53 26.72 2.49
N ALA A 289 6.30 26.86 1.41
CA ALA A 289 5.75 26.81 0.06
C ALA A 289 5.26 25.40 -0.30
N VAL A 290 6.00 24.35 0.07
CA VAL A 290 5.60 22.96 -0.11
C VAL A 290 4.28 22.69 0.61
N TYR A 291 4.14 23.12 1.87
CA TYR A 291 2.93 22.86 2.66
C TYR A 291 1.72 23.67 2.20
N ILE A 292 1.90 24.91 1.73
CA ILE A 292 0.80 25.69 1.11
C ILE A 292 0.32 25.01 -0.18
N ALA A 293 1.25 24.68 -1.08
CA ALA A 293 0.92 24.01 -2.34
C ALA A 293 0.31 22.62 -2.10
N GLY A 294 0.86 21.88 -1.14
CA GLY A 294 0.38 20.58 -0.70
C GLY A 294 -1.03 20.64 -0.10
N GLY A 295 -1.31 21.64 0.74
CA GLY A 295 -2.65 21.84 1.32
C GLY A 295 -3.72 22.08 0.24
N ILE A 296 -3.41 22.92 -0.75
CA ILE A 296 -4.31 23.15 -1.91
C ILE A 296 -4.48 21.86 -2.70
N TYR A 297 -3.37 21.18 -3.01
CA TYR A 297 -3.38 19.94 -3.76
C TYR A 297 -4.21 18.84 -3.08
N PHE A 298 -4.01 18.61 -1.78
CA PHE A 298 -4.77 17.61 -1.02
C PHE A 298 -6.24 17.96 -0.91
N ALA A 299 -6.61 19.23 -0.78
CA ALA A 299 -8.01 19.65 -0.81
C ALA A 299 -8.67 19.32 -2.17
N LEU A 300 -7.98 19.54 -3.29
CA LEU A 300 -8.47 19.20 -4.62
C LEU A 300 -8.57 17.68 -4.83
N VAL A 301 -7.58 16.91 -4.38
CA VAL A 301 -7.60 15.44 -4.45
C VAL A 301 -8.76 14.89 -3.63
N LEU A 302 -8.97 15.39 -2.41
CA LEU A 302 -10.07 14.96 -1.56
C LEU A 302 -11.43 15.32 -2.18
N ALA A 303 -11.58 16.53 -2.71
CA ALA A 303 -12.80 16.94 -3.40
C ALA A 303 -13.09 16.05 -4.62
N LEU A 304 -12.06 15.70 -5.40
CA LEU A 304 -12.19 14.77 -6.52
C LEU A 304 -12.60 13.36 -6.06
N ALA A 305 -11.97 12.84 -5.00
CA ALA A 305 -12.30 11.54 -4.44
C ALA A 305 -13.74 11.48 -3.94
N VAL A 306 -14.18 12.48 -3.17
CA VAL A 306 -15.57 12.62 -2.70
C VAL A 306 -16.53 12.68 -3.90
N TYR A 307 -16.20 13.46 -4.93
CA TYR A 307 -17.00 13.54 -6.14
C TYR A 307 -17.11 12.19 -6.86
N ILE A 308 -16.01 11.46 -7.04
CA ILE A 308 -16.00 10.12 -7.66
C ILE A 308 -16.87 9.16 -6.86
N VAL A 309 -16.71 9.09 -5.54
CA VAL A 309 -17.52 8.23 -4.66
C VAL A 309 -18.99 8.61 -4.76
N TYR A 310 -19.33 9.90 -4.69
CA TYR A 310 -20.70 10.40 -4.87
C TYR A 310 -21.30 9.95 -6.21
N ARG A 311 -20.55 10.09 -7.31
CA ARG A 311 -20.99 9.71 -8.65
C ARG A 311 -21.23 8.23 -8.80
N VAL A 312 -20.36 7.41 -8.23
CA VAL A 312 -20.35 5.96 -8.45
C VAL A 312 -21.26 5.20 -7.48
N TRP A 313 -21.31 5.59 -6.21
CA TRP A 313 -22.14 4.91 -5.20
C TRP A 313 -23.57 5.48 -5.13
N PHE A 314 -23.72 6.80 -5.22
CA PHE A 314 -25.01 7.45 -4.91
C PHE A 314 -25.79 7.84 -6.17
N LYS A 315 -25.15 8.55 -7.12
CA LYS A 315 -25.85 9.04 -8.32
C LYS A 315 -26.28 7.91 -9.26
N GLN A 316 -25.47 6.86 -9.41
CA GLN A 316 -25.81 5.70 -10.24
C GLN A 316 -27.01 4.92 -9.69
N SER A 317 -27.20 4.91 -8.37
CA SER A 317 -28.34 4.27 -7.69
C SER A 317 -29.64 5.05 -7.88
N ALA A 318 -29.58 6.39 -7.97
CA ALA A 318 -30.75 7.26 -8.15
C ALA A 318 -31.36 7.24 -9.56
N ASN A 319 -30.55 6.93 -10.59
CA ASN A 319 -31.00 6.92 -11.99
C ASN A 319 -31.53 5.56 -12.46
N ARG A 320 -31.82 4.62 -11.55
CA ARG A 320 -32.55 3.40 -11.93
C ARG A 320 -34.00 3.78 -12.21
N PRO A 321 -34.55 3.52 -13.41
CA PRO A 321 -35.99 3.55 -13.56
C PRO A 321 -36.58 2.57 -12.55
N MET A 322 -37.64 2.97 -11.84
CA MET A 322 -38.47 2.08 -11.03
C MET A 322 -39.14 1.05 -11.95
N VAL A 323 -38.39 0.09 -12.45
CA VAL A 323 -38.95 -1.05 -13.18
C VAL A 323 -39.27 -2.11 -12.13
N ALA A 324 -40.53 -2.08 -11.74
CA ALA A 324 -41.35 -3.16 -11.19
C ALA A 324 -40.89 -3.81 -9.88
N ALA A 325 -41.45 -3.29 -8.77
CA ALA A 325 -42.12 -4.20 -7.84
C ALA A 325 -43.27 -4.88 -8.61
N GLY A 326 -43.02 -6.08 -9.13
CA GLY A 326 -44.03 -6.85 -9.87
C GLY A 326 -43.45 -8.12 -10.50
N TYR A 327 -43.78 -9.25 -9.88
CA TYR A 327 -43.88 -10.61 -10.43
C TYR A 327 -42.88 -11.05 -11.51
N TYR A 328 -41.98 -11.99 -11.18
CA TYR A 328 -42.10 -13.44 -11.43
C TYR A 328 -40.99 -14.18 -10.67
#